data_AF-A0A1F4Y6J1-F1
#
_entry.id   AF-A0A1F4Y6J1-F1
#
_cell.length_a   1.000
_cell.length_b   1.000
_cell.length_c   1.000
_cell.angle_alpha   90.00
_cell.angle_beta   90.00
_cell.angle_gamma   90.00
#
_symmetry.space_group_name_H-M   'P 1'
#
loop_
_entity.id
_entity.type
_entity.pdbx_description
1 polymer ?
#
loop_
_entity_poly.entity_id
_entity_poly.type
_entity_poly.pdbx_seq_one_letter_code
_entity_poly.pdbx_strand_id
1 'polypeptide(L)'
;MIRQYLRLAAAVCLAGIVISCGKTGVEPIMDSNDFDAIYNIIRYDWPDAFNIDLIDFSVPDTTNLLAGPFQPIYFWRRLDTDTQGVDIQIHEPEPDDSLGTVRWADVTFCKNFRGSLEIIAIDTSNGGQDEVRLSKPFNLTGYIDAIFEKVGFDYNTRRGWKLSRIADTFYDGGGPSLAFSYRPASQPDLIYGRIDIPINVTALPELDPGDSMVVRILTSNSDHKVTIRYNSPVGMVARYAAFDSASTNGAYFSAGFVVPSGRRFEHLLLDILSIESLSDTVGYSATSRGAIFRVDRN
;
A
#
# COMPACT_ATOMS: atom_id res chain seq x y z
N MET A 1 35.68 -35.91 -22.28
CA MET A 1 34.52 -35.29 -22.97
C MET A 1 33.38 -34.89 -22.02
N ILE A 2 32.85 -35.78 -21.17
CA ILE A 2 31.69 -35.50 -20.30
C ILE A 2 31.87 -34.29 -19.35
N ARG A 3 33.08 -34.07 -18.81
CA ARG A 3 33.36 -32.92 -17.91
C ARG A 3 33.34 -31.54 -18.59
N GLN A 4 33.53 -31.46 -19.90
CA GLN A 4 33.45 -30.17 -20.63
C GLN A 4 31.99 -29.75 -20.87
N TYR A 5 31.11 -30.70 -21.17
CA TYR A 5 29.68 -30.43 -21.34
C TYR A 5 29.01 -30.00 -20.02
N LEU A 6 29.43 -30.55 -18.88
CA LEU A 6 28.89 -30.17 -17.57
C LEU A 6 29.25 -28.72 -17.18
N ARG A 7 30.46 -28.27 -17.54
CA ARG A 7 30.92 -26.88 -17.30
C ARG A 7 30.23 -25.88 -18.23
N LEU A 8 29.99 -26.28 -19.48
CA LEU A 8 29.25 -25.45 -20.44
C LEU A 8 27.78 -25.30 -20.03
N ALA A 9 27.13 -26.39 -19.60
CA ALA A 9 25.75 -26.37 -19.11
C ALA A 9 25.60 -25.53 -17.84
N ALA A 10 26.54 -25.64 -16.89
CA ALA A 10 26.54 -24.82 -15.68
C ALA A 10 26.73 -23.32 -15.99
N ALA A 11 27.60 -22.97 -16.95
CA ALA A 11 27.80 -21.58 -17.36
C ALA A 11 26.57 -20.98 -18.08
N VAL A 12 25.87 -21.77 -18.91
CA VAL A 12 24.63 -21.34 -19.59
C VAL A 12 23.49 -21.20 -18.59
N CYS A 13 23.36 -22.10 -17.61
CA CYS A 13 22.39 -21.95 -16.53
C CYS A 13 22.70 -20.75 -15.62
N LEU A 14 23.97 -20.48 -15.31
CA LEU A 14 24.34 -19.29 -14.54
C LEU A 14 24.01 -18.02 -15.33
N ALA A 15 24.35 -17.96 -16.62
CA ALA A 15 24.01 -16.83 -17.49
C ALA A 15 22.50 -16.62 -17.63
N GLY A 16 21.70 -17.70 -17.71
CA GLY A 16 20.24 -17.64 -17.70
C GLY A 16 19.66 -17.09 -16.39
N ILE A 17 20.28 -17.39 -15.25
CA ILE A 17 19.86 -16.87 -13.94
C ILE A 17 20.23 -15.38 -13.78
N VAL A 18 21.35 -14.90 -14.33
CA VAL A 18 21.69 -13.46 -14.30
C VAL A 18 20.77 -12.63 -15.21
N ILE A 19 20.22 -13.21 -16.27
CA ILE A 19 19.27 -12.52 -17.17
C ILE A 19 17.82 -12.57 -16.64
N SER A 20 17.53 -13.43 -15.66
CA SER A 20 16.19 -13.63 -15.08
C SER A 20 15.93 -12.82 -13.79
N CYS A 21 16.80 -11.87 -13.42
CA CYS A 21 16.43 -10.83 -12.46
C CYS A 21 15.38 -9.93 -13.12
N GLY A 22 14.12 -10.13 -12.72
CA GLY A 22 12.91 -9.55 -13.30
C GLY A 22 13.03 -8.08 -13.70
N LYS A 23 13.34 -7.85 -14.98
CA LYS A 23 12.92 -6.63 -15.66
C LYS A 23 11.44 -6.80 -15.94
N THR A 24 10.61 -6.02 -15.26
CA THR A 24 9.20 -5.82 -15.61
C THR A 24 9.13 -5.17 -17.00
N GLY A 25 9.16 -6.00 -18.04
CA GLY A 25 8.49 -5.89 -19.35
C GLY A 25 8.70 -4.68 -20.28
N VAL A 26 9.16 -3.52 -19.82
CA VAL A 26 9.25 -2.30 -20.64
C VAL A 26 10.50 -1.54 -20.21
N GLU A 27 11.39 -1.21 -21.14
CA GLU A 27 12.56 -0.39 -20.85
C GLU A 27 12.16 1.08 -20.65
N PRO A 28 12.88 1.83 -19.79
CA PRO A 28 12.59 3.25 -19.59
C PRO A 28 12.69 4.02 -20.91
N ILE A 29 11.86 5.06 -21.06
CA ILE A 29 11.89 5.93 -22.24
C ILE A 29 13.22 6.69 -22.26
N MET A 30 14.02 6.49 -23.32
CA MET A 30 15.39 7.00 -23.39
C MET A 30 15.45 8.50 -23.72
N ASP A 31 14.62 8.98 -24.65
CA ASP A 31 14.49 10.40 -25.00
C ASP A 31 13.30 11.03 -24.28
N SER A 32 13.26 10.84 -22.95
CA SER A 32 12.16 11.30 -22.10
C SER A 32 12.02 12.82 -22.13
N ASN A 33 10.79 13.33 -22.20
CA ASN A 33 10.47 14.68 -21.72
C ASN A 33 10.37 14.69 -20.17
N ASP A 34 10.02 15.81 -19.54
CA ASP A 34 9.94 15.88 -18.07
C ASP A 34 8.86 14.95 -17.47
N PHE A 35 7.71 14.79 -18.15
CA PHE A 35 6.65 13.87 -17.74
C PHE A 35 7.13 12.41 -17.80
N ASP A 36 7.74 12.02 -18.92
CA ASP A 36 8.31 10.69 -19.11
C ASP A 36 9.42 10.40 -18.10
N ALA A 37 10.23 11.40 -17.75
CA ALA A 37 11.30 11.28 -16.78
C ALA A 37 10.77 11.00 -15.38
N ILE A 38 9.76 11.76 -14.93
CA ILE A 38 9.08 11.54 -13.65
C ILE A 38 8.40 10.16 -13.64
N TYR A 39 7.67 9.82 -14.71
CA TYR A 39 7.05 8.51 -14.87
C TYR A 39 8.07 7.37 -14.78
N ASN A 40 9.21 7.52 -15.44
CA ASN A 40 10.30 6.56 -15.38
C ASN A 40 10.83 6.38 -13.93
N ILE A 41 10.97 7.47 -13.15
CA ILE A 41 11.41 7.37 -11.74
C ILE A 41 10.40 6.55 -10.95
N ILE A 42 9.10 6.86 -11.08
CA ILE A 42 8.01 6.17 -10.38
C ILE A 42 8.01 4.68 -10.71
N ARG A 43 8.15 4.32 -11.99
CA ARG A 43 8.01 2.93 -12.44
C ARG A 43 9.25 2.08 -12.25
N TYR A 44 10.44 2.65 -12.35
CA TYR A 44 11.68 1.88 -12.45
C TYR A 44 12.65 2.11 -11.31
N ASP A 45 12.68 3.32 -10.75
CA ASP A 45 13.63 3.64 -9.68
C ASP A 45 12.98 3.50 -8.30
N TRP A 46 11.68 3.81 -8.19
CA TRP A 46 10.91 3.79 -6.94
C TRP A 46 9.60 2.99 -7.01
N PRO A 47 9.54 1.82 -7.69
CA PRO A 47 8.28 1.09 -7.86
C PRO A 47 7.65 0.69 -6.52
N ASP A 48 8.48 0.33 -5.53
CA ASP A 48 8.01 -0.10 -4.22
C ASP A 48 7.35 1.03 -3.43
N ALA A 49 7.81 2.28 -3.61
CA ALA A 49 7.25 3.45 -2.91
C ALA A 49 5.92 3.92 -3.53
N PHE A 50 5.67 3.59 -4.79
CA PHE A 50 4.44 3.89 -5.52
C PHE A 50 3.53 2.66 -5.67
N ASN A 51 3.69 1.66 -4.80
CA ASN A 51 2.90 0.44 -4.86
C ASN A 51 1.51 0.63 -4.24
N ILE A 52 0.47 0.68 -5.08
CA ILE A 52 -0.95 0.72 -4.67
C ILE A 52 -1.58 -0.68 -4.62
N ASP A 53 -0.91 -1.72 -5.13
CA ASP A 53 -1.41 -3.10 -5.16
C ASP A 53 -1.22 -3.81 -3.81
N LEU A 54 -1.68 -3.15 -2.75
CA LEU A 54 -1.58 -3.60 -1.37
C LEU A 54 -2.80 -4.42 -0.94
N ILE A 55 -3.90 -4.31 -1.69
CA ILE A 55 -5.15 -5.00 -1.38
C ILE A 55 -5.12 -6.38 -2.03
N ASP A 56 -5.10 -7.42 -1.22
CA ASP A 56 -5.27 -8.78 -1.71
C ASP A 56 -6.76 -9.12 -1.88
N PHE A 57 -7.12 -9.33 -3.15
CA PHE A 57 -8.44 -9.66 -3.68
C PHE A 57 -8.68 -11.18 -3.78
N SER A 58 -7.63 -12.00 -3.62
CA SER A 58 -7.67 -13.40 -4.06
C SER A 58 -8.15 -14.40 -3.00
N VAL A 59 -8.29 -13.98 -1.74
CA VAL A 59 -8.53 -14.89 -0.61
C VAL A 59 -9.82 -14.53 0.15
N PRO A 60 -10.68 -15.53 0.46
CA PRO A 60 -11.77 -15.40 1.43
C PRO A 60 -11.29 -14.92 2.80
N ASP A 61 -11.80 -13.77 3.21
CA ASP A 61 -11.79 -13.32 4.60
C ASP A 61 -12.87 -14.07 5.37
N THR A 62 -12.46 -14.67 6.50
CA THR A 62 -13.28 -15.57 7.33
C THR A 62 -13.74 -14.89 8.63
N THR A 63 -13.62 -13.56 8.72
CA THR A 63 -14.12 -12.86 9.91
C THR A 63 -15.63 -12.92 10.00
N ASN A 64 -16.12 -13.17 11.23
CA ASN A 64 -17.54 -13.05 11.56
C ASN A 64 -17.94 -11.58 11.47
N LEU A 65 -18.60 -11.22 10.37
CA LEU A 65 -19.28 -9.95 10.20
C LEU A 65 -20.74 -10.16 10.55
N LEU A 66 -21.35 -9.18 11.21
CA LEU A 66 -22.79 -9.16 11.45
C LEU A 66 -23.39 -8.20 10.41
N ALA A 67 -24.35 -8.64 9.59
CA ALA A 67 -24.93 -7.80 8.53
C ALA A 67 -26.45 -7.94 8.46
N GLY A 68 -27.17 -7.29 9.39
CA GLY A 68 -28.64 -7.29 9.39
C GLY A 68 -29.21 -8.71 9.56
N PRO A 69 -30.22 -9.14 8.75
CA PRO A 69 -30.74 -10.51 8.81
C PRO A 69 -29.74 -11.54 8.25
N PHE A 70 -28.65 -11.11 7.63
CA PHE A 70 -27.62 -12.00 7.12
C PHE A 70 -26.44 -12.05 8.09
N GLN A 71 -25.97 -13.25 8.38
CA GLN A 71 -24.73 -13.46 9.11
C GLN A 71 -23.64 -13.93 8.13
N PRO A 72 -22.79 -13.02 7.62
CA PRO A 72 -21.64 -13.40 6.80
C PRO A 72 -20.75 -14.46 7.46
N ILE A 73 -20.42 -15.48 6.67
CA ILE A 73 -19.49 -16.56 7.02
C ILE A 73 -18.14 -16.31 6.34
N TYR A 74 -18.18 -15.92 5.06
CA TYR A 74 -17.02 -15.66 4.23
C TYR A 74 -17.28 -14.42 3.38
N PHE A 75 -16.24 -13.62 3.13
CA PHE A 75 -16.31 -12.54 2.16
C PHE A 75 -14.97 -12.34 1.47
N TRP A 76 -14.98 -11.93 0.20
CA TRP A 76 -13.76 -11.52 -0.50
C TRP A 76 -14.10 -10.50 -1.56
N ARG A 77 -13.10 -9.73 -1.98
CA ARG A 77 -13.25 -8.77 -3.07
C ARG A 77 -12.71 -9.40 -4.34
N ARG A 78 -13.53 -9.66 -5.34
CA ARG A 78 -13.08 -10.09 -6.66
C ARG A 78 -12.78 -8.86 -7.52
N LEU A 79 -11.54 -8.74 -7.99
CA LEU A 79 -11.16 -7.71 -8.95
C LEU A 79 -11.54 -8.14 -10.36
N ASP A 80 -12.33 -7.33 -11.05
CA ASP A 80 -12.71 -7.59 -12.45
C ASP A 80 -11.77 -6.82 -13.40
N THR A 81 -11.50 -5.55 -13.09
CA THR A 81 -10.59 -4.70 -13.88
C THR A 81 -9.87 -3.69 -12.98
N ASP A 82 -8.67 -3.30 -13.39
CA ASP A 82 -7.94 -2.18 -12.81
C ASP A 82 -7.41 -1.24 -13.90
N THR A 83 -7.24 0.02 -13.53
CA THR A 83 -6.63 1.04 -14.40
C THR A 83 -5.73 1.93 -13.58
N GLN A 84 -4.56 2.25 -14.11
CA GLN A 84 -3.57 3.11 -13.47
C GLN A 84 -3.45 4.44 -14.22
N GLY A 85 -3.24 5.51 -13.47
CA GLY A 85 -3.04 6.86 -13.98
C GLY A 85 -1.92 7.57 -13.21
N VAL A 86 -1.29 8.53 -13.87
CA VAL A 86 -0.33 9.45 -13.25
C VAL A 86 -0.70 10.85 -13.72
N ASP A 87 -1.03 11.72 -12.79
CA ASP A 87 -1.17 13.15 -13.04
C ASP A 87 0.09 13.87 -12.58
N ILE A 88 0.59 14.78 -13.41
CA ILE A 88 1.86 15.49 -13.18
C ILE A 88 1.63 16.96 -13.49
N GLN A 89 1.78 17.80 -12.48
CA GLN A 89 1.73 19.25 -12.62
C GLN A 89 3.11 19.83 -12.34
N ILE A 90 3.76 20.33 -13.39
CA ILE A 90 5.09 20.93 -13.28
C ILE A 90 4.97 22.43 -13.02
N HIS A 91 5.73 22.91 -12.04
CA HIS A 91 5.78 24.30 -11.62
C HIS A 91 7.17 24.88 -11.90
N GLU A 92 7.18 25.98 -12.64
CA GLU A 92 8.40 26.76 -12.87
C GLU A 92 8.64 27.72 -11.70
N PRO A 93 9.90 27.97 -11.32
CA PRO A 93 10.22 29.02 -10.36
C PRO A 93 9.77 30.39 -10.88
N GLU A 94 9.31 31.25 -9.98
CA GLU A 94 8.97 32.62 -10.37
C GLU A 94 10.23 33.39 -10.82
N PRO A 95 10.14 34.27 -11.84
CA PRO A 95 11.29 35.00 -12.35
C PRO A 95 12.06 35.82 -11.31
N ASP A 96 11.36 36.28 -10.25
CA ASP A 96 11.90 37.12 -9.18
C ASP A 96 12.18 36.33 -7.89
N ASP A 97 12.20 35.00 -7.96
CA ASP A 97 12.39 34.16 -6.79
C ASP A 97 13.84 34.20 -6.27
N SER A 98 14.06 35.15 -5.36
CA SER A 98 15.33 35.35 -4.65
C SER A 98 15.76 34.17 -3.77
N LEU A 99 14.87 33.20 -3.49
CA LEU A 99 15.16 32.03 -2.65
C LEU A 99 15.82 30.90 -3.45
N GLY A 100 15.89 31.01 -4.78
CA GLY A 100 16.53 30.01 -5.64
C GLY A 100 15.76 28.68 -5.67
N THR A 101 14.43 28.74 -5.59
CA THR A 101 13.58 27.55 -5.64
C THR A 101 13.80 26.83 -6.97
N VAL A 102 14.05 25.53 -6.90
CA VAL A 102 14.21 24.71 -8.09
C VAL A 102 12.85 24.42 -8.70
N ARG A 103 12.84 24.13 -10.01
CA ARG A 103 11.64 23.62 -10.67
C ARG A 103 11.16 22.35 -9.96
N TRP A 104 9.86 22.23 -9.76
CA TRP A 104 9.28 21.13 -9.01
C TRP A 104 7.99 20.63 -9.67
N ALA A 105 7.51 19.46 -9.27
CA ALA A 105 6.28 18.88 -9.80
C ALA A 105 5.45 18.24 -8.69
N ASP A 106 4.16 18.56 -8.65
CA ASP A 106 3.16 17.79 -7.95
C ASP A 106 2.82 16.56 -8.79
N VAL A 107 2.81 15.40 -8.15
CA VAL A 107 2.49 14.14 -8.82
C VAL A 107 1.48 13.36 -8.01
N THR A 108 0.39 12.98 -8.65
CA THR A 108 -0.60 12.06 -8.10
C THR A 108 -0.57 10.77 -8.89
N PHE A 109 -0.06 9.70 -8.28
CA PHE A 109 -0.17 8.35 -8.81
C PHE A 109 -1.48 7.74 -8.33
N CYS A 110 -2.31 7.23 -9.24
CA CYS A 110 -3.59 6.65 -8.89
C CYS A 110 -3.85 5.29 -9.55
N LYS A 111 -4.62 4.45 -8.87
CA LYS A 111 -5.10 3.19 -9.42
C LYS A 111 -6.56 2.98 -9.04
N ASN A 112 -7.41 2.82 -10.05
CA ASN A 112 -8.82 2.53 -9.88
C ASN A 112 -9.06 1.02 -10.02
N PHE A 113 -9.69 0.43 -9.01
CA PHE A 113 -10.04 -0.97 -8.92
C PHE A 113 -11.56 -1.10 -9.04
N ARG A 114 -12.03 -1.97 -9.95
CA ARG A 114 -13.45 -2.25 -10.13
C ARG A 114 -13.71 -3.73 -10.03
N GLY A 115 -14.73 -4.09 -9.27
CA GLY A 115 -15.08 -5.49 -9.08
C GLY A 115 -16.29 -5.69 -8.19
N SER A 116 -16.33 -6.81 -7.48
CA SER A 116 -17.41 -7.19 -6.59
C SER A 116 -16.91 -7.66 -5.22
N LEU A 117 -17.59 -7.24 -4.15
CA LEU A 117 -17.52 -7.87 -2.84
C LEU A 117 -18.47 -9.07 -2.86
N GLU A 118 -17.90 -10.26 -2.85
CA GLU A 118 -18.62 -11.52 -2.75
C GLU A 118 -18.76 -11.91 -1.28
N ILE A 119 -19.95 -12.35 -0.88
CA ILE A 119 -20.28 -12.72 0.49
C ILE A 119 -21.06 -14.03 0.47
N ILE A 120 -20.65 -14.98 1.31
CA ILE A 120 -21.45 -16.14 1.70
C ILE A 120 -21.97 -15.85 3.11
N ALA A 121 -23.28 -15.90 3.31
CA ALA A 121 -23.92 -15.59 4.58
C ALA A 121 -25.00 -16.62 4.94
N ILE A 122 -25.33 -16.72 6.22
CA ILE A 122 -26.55 -17.40 6.68
C ILE A 122 -27.68 -16.38 6.72
N ASP A 123 -28.78 -16.65 6.01
CA ASP A 123 -30.01 -15.89 6.18
C ASP A 123 -30.70 -16.33 7.48
N THR A 124 -30.76 -15.41 8.44
CA THR A 124 -31.40 -15.58 9.74
C THR A 124 -32.80 -14.98 9.79
N SER A 125 -33.28 -14.40 8.68
CA SER A 125 -34.66 -13.94 8.59
C SER A 125 -35.61 -15.14 8.78
N ASN A 126 -36.58 -14.99 9.68
CA ASN A 126 -37.58 -16.02 10.01
C ASN A 126 -37.04 -17.27 10.74
N GLY A 127 -35.84 -17.22 11.33
CA GLY A 127 -35.27 -18.34 12.07
C GLY A 127 -34.77 -19.50 11.19
N GLY A 128 -34.67 -19.27 9.88
CA GLY A 128 -33.93 -20.14 8.96
C GLY A 128 -32.43 -20.11 9.21
N GLN A 129 -31.72 -21.08 8.64
CA GLN A 129 -30.25 -21.12 8.59
C GLN A 129 -29.78 -21.45 7.17
N ASP A 130 -30.40 -20.82 6.17
CA ASP A 130 -30.09 -21.08 4.78
C ASP A 130 -28.84 -20.30 4.37
N GLU A 131 -27.90 -20.98 3.69
CA GLU A 131 -26.74 -20.32 3.09
C GLU A 131 -27.17 -19.54 1.84
N VAL A 132 -26.85 -18.25 1.81
CA VAL A 132 -27.09 -17.35 0.69
C VAL A 132 -25.78 -16.76 0.18
N ARG A 133 -25.75 -16.47 -1.12
CA ARG A 133 -24.64 -15.76 -1.77
C ARG A 133 -25.09 -14.36 -2.14
N LEU A 134 -24.36 -13.36 -1.68
CA LEU A 134 -24.58 -11.96 -1.96
C LEU A 134 -23.37 -11.42 -2.71
N SER A 135 -23.60 -10.54 -3.67
CA SER A 135 -22.54 -9.85 -4.40
C SER A 135 -22.89 -8.37 -4.48
N LYS A 136 -21.93 -7.51 -4.17
CA LYS A 136 -22.07 -6.06 -4.27
C LYS A 136 -20.97 -5.49 -5.14
N PRO A 137 -21.26 -4.60 -6.10
CA PRO A 137 -20.20 -3.92 -6.82
C PRO A 137 -19.37 -3.07 -5.84
N PHE A 138 -18.07 -3.00 -6.10
CA PHE A 138 -17.20 -2.01 -5.46
C PHE A 138 -16.37 -1.29 -6.52
N ASN A 139 -16.13 -0.02 -6.26
CA ASN A 139 -15.17 0.81 -6.97
C ASN A 139 -14.29 1.42 -5.89
N LEU A 140 -12.99 1.27 -6.05
CA LEU A 140 -12.01 1.75 -5.10
C LEU A 140 -10.90 2.45 -5.84
N THR A 141 -10.61 3.69 -5.49
CA THR A 141 -9.47 4.40 -6.05
C THR A 141 -8.41 4.59 -5.00
N GLY A 142 -7.22 4.06 -5.28
CA GLY A 142 -6.01 4.30 -4.52
C GLY A 142 -5.24 5.50 -5.06
N TYR A 143 -4.64 6.30 -4.17
CA TYR A 143 -3.84 7.49 -4.49
C TYR A 143 -2.54 7.52 -3.69
N ILE A 144 -1.45 7.97 -4.32
CA ILE A 144 -0.20 8.36 -3.67
C ILE A 144 0.21 9.71 -4.25
N ASP A 145 0.31 10.71 -3.37
CA ASP A 145 0.80 12.03 -3.74
C ASP A 145 2.30 12.14 -3.45
N ALA A 146 3.02 12.81 -4.34
CA ALA A 146 4.45 12.99 -4.27
C ALA A 146 4.88 14.34 -4.85
N ILE A 147 6.04 14.81 -4.41
CA ILE A 147 6.70 15.98 -4.97
C ILE A 147 8.05 15.56 -5.53
N PHE A 148 8.31 16.01 -6.75
CA PHE A 148 9.58 15.85 -7.42
C PHE A 148 10.27 17.20 -7.58
N GLU A 149 11.59 17.23 -7.42
CA GLU A 149 12.42 18.41 -7.60
C GLU A 149 13.42 18.18 -8.73
N LYS A 150 13.64 19.20 -9.55
CA LYS A 150 14.62 19.18 -10.64
C LYS A 150 15.94 19.76 -10.15
N VAL A 151 16.85 18.88 -9.75
CA VAL A 151 18.15 19.24 -9.17
C VAL A 151 19.33 18.99 -10.10
N GLY A 152 19.10 18.28 -11.22
CA GLY A 152 20.13 17.93 -12.20
C GLY A 152 19.84 18.43 -13.61
N PHE A 153 20.68 18.01 -14.54
CA PHE A 153 20.61 18.38 -15.96
C PHE A 153 19.79 17.39 -16.80
N ASP A 154 19.43 17.82 -18.00
CA ASP A 154 18.53 17.12 -18.93
C ASP A 154 19.18 16.01 -19.77
N TYR A 155 20.44 15.66 -19.47
CA TYR A 155 21.24 14.78 -20.34
C TYR A 155 20.95 13.28 -20.16
N ASN A 156 19.99 12.89 -19.32
CA ASN A 156 19.64 11.49 -19.07
C ASN A 156 18.12 11.27 -19.03
N THR A 157 17.72 9.99 -18.95
CA THR A 157 16.32 9.53 -18.92
C THR A 157 15.52 9.95 -17.67
N ARG A 158 16.19 10.59 -16.70
CA ARG A 158 15.60 11.15 -15.48
C ARG A 158 15.55 12.67 -15.53
N ARG A 159 16.24 13.29 -16.50
CA ARG A 159 16.38 14.75 -16.70
C ARG A 159 16.61 15.53 -15.41
N GLY A 160 17.40 14.97 -14.49
CA GLY A 160 17.70 15.62 -13.20
C GLY A 160 16.54 15.72 -12.21
N TRP A 161 15.40 15.08 -12.48
CA TRP A 161 14.30 14.95 -11.53
C TRP A 161 14.65 13.96 -10.43
N LYS A 162 14.15 14.23 -9.22
CA LYS A 162 14.31 13.36 -8.05
C LYS A 162 13.05 13.43 -7.20
N LEU A 163 12.61 12.28 -6.69
CA LEU A 163 11.58 12.22 -5.65
C LEU A 163 12.10 12.90 -4.37
N SER A 164 11.48 14.00 -3.96
CA SER A 164 11.84 14.71 -2.73
C SER A 164 10.88 14.37 -1.59
N ARG A 165 9.59 14.30 -1.88
CA ARG A 165 8.54 14.07 -0.87
C ARG A 165 7.50 13.06 -1.34
N ILE A 166 6.92 12.32 -0.40
CA ILE A 166 5.88 11.32 -0.65
C ILE A 166 4.89 11.23 0.52
N ALA A 167 3.63 10.96 0.21
CA ALA A 167 2.56 10.75 1.19
C ALA A 167 2.27 9.26 1.40
N ASP A 168 1.40 8.96 2.38
CA ASP A 168 0.80 7.63 2.50
C ASP A 168 -0.07 7.29 1.28
N THR A 169 -0.41 6.01 1.13
CA THR A 169 -1.41 5.54 0.16
C THR A 169 -2.82 5.70 0.73
N PHE A 170 -3.72 6.32 -0.03
CA PHE A 170 -5.11 6.54 0.36
C PHE A 170 -6.05 5.76 -0.55
N TYR A 171 -7.05 5.09 0.02
CA TYR A 171 -8.14 4.51 -0.74
C TYR A 171 -9.45 5.17 -0.30
N ASP A 172 -10.20 5.74 -1.25
CA ASP A 172 -11.41 6.57 -1.10
C ASP A 172 -11.96 6.76 0.34
N GLY A 173 -11.97 8.00 0.84
CA GLY A 173 -12.79 8.40 2.00
C GLY A 173 -12.07 8.77 3.31
N GLY A 174 -10.79 9.11 3.29
CA GLY A 174 -10.09 9.59 4.49
C GLY A 174 -9.91 8.47 5.51
N GLY A 175 -8.80 7.75 5.39
CA GLY A 175 -8.51 6.61 6.24
C GLY A 175 -8.37 6.97 7.72
N PRO A 176 -8.51 5.96 8.61
CA PRO A 176 -8.17 6.07 10.04
C PRO A 176 -6.77 6.65 10.28
N SER A 177 -6.58 7.18 11.49
CA SER A 177 -5.25 7.57 11.96
C SER A 177 -4.50 6.32 12.40
N LEU A 178 -3.33 6.11 11.80
CA LEU A 178 -2.38 5.09 12.19
C LEU A 178 -1.39 5.69 13.18
N ALA A 179 -1.04 4.92 14.21
CA ALA A 179 0.09 5.18 15.09
C ALA A 179 0.94 3.92 15.19
N PHE A 180 2.21 3.99 14.82
CA PHE A 180 3.13 2.90 15.08
C PHE A 180 3.57 2.98 16.54
N SER A 181 3.86 1.84 17.17
CA SER A 181 4.51 1.81 18.48
C SER A 181 5.64 0.77 18.41
N TYR A 182 6.85 1.24 18.66
CA TYR A 182 8.00 0.36 18.70
C TYR A 182 7.98 -0.41 20.04
N ARG A 183 8.08 -1.74 19.99
CA ARG A 183 8.30 -2.54 21.20
C ARG A 183 9.46 -3.51 21.02
N PRO A 184 10.64 -3.10 21.47
CA PRO A 184 11.37 -3.78 22.52
C PRO A 184 11.23 -2.96 23.82
N ALA A 185 11.43 -3.60 24.97
CA ALA A 185 11.21 -3.03 26.30
C ALA A 185 12.05 -1.78 26.69
N SER A 186 12.75 -1.14 25.75
CA SER A 186 13.81 -0.16 26.03
C SER A 186 13.86 1.07 25.13
N GLN A 187 12.89 1.31 24.24
CA GLN A 187 12.86 2.52 23.40
C GLN A 187 11.49 3.22 23.45
N PRO A 188 11.45 4.55 23.26
CA PRO A 188 10.20 5.30 23.22
C PRO A 188 9.34 4.91 22.02
N ASP A 189 8.02 5.00 22.19
CA ASP A 189 7.06 4.78 21.10
C ASP A 189 7.34 5.74 19.93
N LEU A 190 7.63 5.21 18.75
CA LEU A 190 7.66 6.00 17.51
C LEU A 190 6.23 6.30 17.09
N ILE A 191 5.65 7.39 17.58
CA ILE A 191 4.33 7.86 17.17
C ILE A 191 4.41 8.39 15.73
N TYR A 192 4.21 7.51 14.76
CA TYR A 192 4.03 7.91 13.37
C TYR A 192 2.56 8.23 13.13
N GLY A 193 2.26 9.51 12.89
CA GLY A 193 0.91 9.97 12.58
C GLY A 193 0.56 9.82 11.11
N ARG A 194 -0.71 10.07 10.82
CA ARG A 194 -1.29 10.21 9.49
C ARG A 194 -0.46 11.18 8.60
N ILE A 195 0.09 10.68 7.48
CA ILE A 195 0.77 11.49 6.45
C ILE A 195 -0.13 11.71 5.23
N ASP A 196 -0.97 12.74 5.30
CA ASP A 196 -1.85 13.17 4.19
C ASP A 196 -1.19 14.11 3.20
N ILE A 197 -0.06 14.68 3.60
CA ILE A 197 0.68 15.66 2.82
C ILE A 197 2.05 15.07 2.58
N PRO A 198 2.60 15.13 1.36
CA PRO A 198 3.91 14.59 1.07
C PRO A 198 4.96 15.12 2.06
N ILE A 199 5.68 14.21 2.72
CA ILE A 199 6.83 14.57 3.58
C ILE A 199 8.13 14.15 2.91
N ASN A 200 9.25 14.74 3.34
CA ASN A 200 10.56 14.38 2.82
C ASN A 200 10.79 12.87 2.92
N VAL A 201 11.22 12.25 1.84
CA VAL A 201 11.51 10.79 1.80
C VAL A 201 12.54 10.40 2.87
N THR A 202 13.44 11.31 3.22
CA THR A 202 14.45 11.11 4.27
C THR A 202 13.89 11.16 5.69
N ALA A 203 12.67 11.67 5.87
CA ALA A 203 11.97 11.76 7.14
C ALA A 203 10.93 10.64 7.34
N LEU A 204 10.81 9.72 6.37
CA LEU A 204 9.99 8.53 6.54
C LEU A 204 10.50 7.67 7.70
N PRO A 205 9.60 6.94 8.40
CA PRO A 205 10.00 5.98 9.41
C PRO A 205 10.97 4.96 8.84
N GLU A 206 12.04 4.72 9.57
CA GLU A 206 13.02 3.71 9.24
C GLU A 206 12.90 2.57 10.24
N LEU A 207 12.65 1.37 9.73
CA LEU A 207 12.47 0.17 10.52
C LEU A 207 13.54 -0.86 10.16
N ASP A 208 14.09 -1.52 11.18
CA ASP A 208 15.10 -2.56 10.98
C ASP A 208 14.42 -3.86 10.47
N PRO A 209 14.96 -4.48 9.40
CA PRO A 209 14.39 -5.71 8.86
C PRO A 209 14.43 -6.85 9.87
N GLY A 210 13.29 -7.53 10.06
CA GLY A 210 13.14 -8.62 11.03
C GLY A 210 12.62 -8.17 12.40
N ASP A 211 12.53 -6.87 12.67
CA ASP A 211 11.97 -6.38 13.92
C ASP A 211 10.48 -6.75 14.05
N SER A 212 10.08 -7.05 15.28
CA SER A 212 8.68 -7.26 15.63
C SER A 212 8.07 -5.95 16.10
N MET A 213 7.09 -5.47 15.35
CA MET A 213 6.46 -4.17 15.53
C MET A 213 5.03 -4.33 16.04
N VAL A 214 4.56 -3.38 16.83
CA VAL A 214 3.14 -3.29 17.22
C VAL A 214 2.58 -1.99 16.67
N VAL A 215 1.46 -2.07 15.97
CA VAL A 215 0.78 -0.89 15.42
C VAL A 215 -0.46 -0.65 16.26
N ARG A 216 -0.65 0.58 16.72
CA ARG A 216 -1.86 1.03 17.41
C ARG A 216 -2.69 1.87 16.44
N ILE A 217 -3.93 1.47 16.26
CA ILE A 217 -4.84 2.05 15.28
C ILE A 217 -5.95 2.74 16.05
N LEU A 218 -6.18 4.02 15.78
CA LEU A 218 -7.30 4.76 16.34
C LEU A 218 -8.43 4.80 15.29
N THR A 219 -9.60 4.31 15.68
CA THR A 219 -10.81 4.35 14.86
C THR A 219 -11.89 5.21 15.52
N SER A 220 -12.92 5.56 14.75
CA SER A 220 -14.09 6.29 15.26
C SER A 220 -15.05 5.41 16.06
N ASN A 221 -15.01 4.09 15.89
CA ASN A 221 -15.96 3.14 16.48
C ASN A 221 -15.26 1.83 16.89
N SER A 222 -15.58 1.32 18.09
CA SER A 222 -15.10 0.05 18.66
C SER A 222 -15.67 -1.18 17.98
N ASP A 223 -16.76 -1.05 17.24
CA ASP A 223 -17.39 -2.16 16.50
C ASP A 223 -16.74 -2.42 15.14
N HIS A 224 -15.83 -1.54 14.72
CA HIS A 224 -15.07 -1.71 13.49
C HIS A 224 -14.27 -3.02 13.49
N LYS A 225 -14.22 -3.65 12.31
CA LYS A 225 -13.27 -4.74 12.06
C LYS A 225 -12.03 -4.15 11.39
N VAL A 226 -10.90 -4.35 12.04
CA VAL A 226 -9.64 -3.72 11.66
C VAL A 226 -8.65 -4.81 11.31
N THR A 227 -8.11 -4.74 10.10
CA THR A 227 -7.14 -5.70 9.58
C THR A 227 -5.91 -4.95 9.10
N ILE A 228 -4.73 -5.37 9.52
CA ILE A 228 -3.48 -4.94 8.90
C ILE A 228 -3.06 -5.96 7.84
N ARG A 229 -2.47 -5.47 6.76
CA ARG A 229 -1.88 -6.27 5.69
C ARG A 229 -0.47 -5.76 5.42
N TYR A 230 0.48 -6.67 5.34
CA TYR A 230 1.88 -6.32 5.15
C TYR A 230 2.58 -7.41 4.34
N ASN A 231 3.62 -7.02 3.62
CA ASN A 231 4.46 -7.95 2.88
C ASN A 231 5.29 -8.82 3.83
N SER A 232 5.35 -10.10 3.52
CA SER A 232 6.21 -11.10 4.17
C SER A 232 6.97 -11.87 3.09
N PRO A 233 8.10 -12.54 3.41
CA PRO A 233 8.81 -13.38 2.44
C PRO A 233 7.95 -14.47 1.78
N VAL A 234 6.81 -14.83 2.39
CA VAL A 234 5.86 -15.84 1.86
C VAL A 234 4.64 -15.23 1.15
N GLY A 235 4.61 -13.91 0.96
CA GLY A 235 3.49 -13.18 0.34
C GLY A 235 2.85 -12.15 1.26
N MET A 236 1.71 -11.61 0.85
CA MET A 236 0.93 -10.67 1.65
C MET A 236 0.32 -11.40 2.85
N VAL A 237 0.54 -10.89 4.06
CA VAL A 237 -0.04 -11.44 5.29
C VAL A 237 -1.10 -10.50 5.81
N ALA A 238 -2.29 -11.02 6.11
CA ALA A 238 -3.36 -10.30 6.81
C ALA A 238 -3.40 -10.70 8.29
N ARG A 239 -3.58 -9.72 9.18
CA ARG A 239 -3.78 -9.93 10.62
C ARG A 239 -4.86 -9.02 11.16
N TYR A 240 -5.78 -9.58 11.94
CA TYR A 240 -6.77 -8.78 12.66
C TYR A 240 -6.12 -8.06 13.82
N ALA A 241 -6.51 -6.80 14.00
CA ALA A 241 -6.13 -6.02 15.16
C ALA A 241 -7.10 -6.31 16.31
N ALA A 242 -6.54 -6.52 17.50
CA ALA A 242 -7.30 -6.75 18.71
C ALA A 242 -7.76 -5.41 19.30
N PHE A 243 -9.04 -5.34 19.68
CA PHE A 243 -9.58 -4.18 20.39
C PHE A 243 -8.96 -4.03 21.78
N ASP A 244 -8.45 -2.85 22.09
CA ASP A 244 -7.86 -2.51 23.39
C ASP A 244 -8.95 -1.91 24.30
N SER A 245 -9.64 -2.80 25.03
CA SER A 245 -10.74 -2.42 25.94
C SER A 245 -10.29 -1.60 27.15
N ALA A 246 -8.98 -1.47 27.39
CA ALA A 246 -8.43 -0.67 28.48
C ALA A 246 -8.25 0.81 28.11
N SER A 247 -8.38 1.17 26.84
CA SER A 247 -8.29 2.57 26.43
C SER A 247 -9.54 3.36 26.82
N THR A 248 -9.34 4.46 27.54
CA THR A 248 -10.43 5.40 27.90
C THR A 248 -10.65 6.49 26.84
N ASN A 249 -9.76 6.62 25.84
CA ASN A 249 -9.71 7.77 24.92
C ASN A 249 -9.98 7.39 23.46
N GLY A 250 -11.07 6.67 23.21
CA GLY A 250 -11.46 6.26 21.85
C GLY A 250 -11.20 4.79 21.54
N ALA A 251 -11.59 4.37 20.35
CA ALA A 251 -11.54 2.97 19.94
C ALA A 251 -10.15 2.62 19.40
N TYR A 252 -9.31 2.01 20.24
CA TYR A 252 -7.99 1.56 19.85
C TYR A 252 -7.95 0.09 19.50
N PHE A 253 -7.21 -0.22 18.46
CA PHE A 253 -6.91 -1.58 18.03
C PHE A 253 -5.40 -1.76 17.94
N SER A 254 -4.92 -2.97 18.22
CA SER A 254 -3.48 -3.28 18.15
C SER A 254 -3.22 -4.54 17.35
N ALA A 255 -2.22 -4.49 16.46
CA ALA A 255 -1.77 -5.65 15.71
C ALA A 255 -0.24 -5.69 15.65
N GLY A 256 0.32 -6.89 15.73
CA GLY A 256 1.76 -7.11 15.58
C GLY A 256 2.11 -7.55 14.16
N PHE A 257 3.19 -6.99 13.59
CA PHE A 257 3.77 -7.45 12.33
C PHE A 257 5.28 -7.61 12.45
N VAL A 258 5.87 -8.32 11.50
CA VAL A 258 7.34 -8.46 11.39
C VAL A 258 7.77 -7.66 10.19
N VAL A 259 8.76 -6.78 10.36
CA VAL A 259 9.30 -5.96 9.28
C VAL A 259 9.91 -6.89 8.22
N PRO A 260 9.48 -6.79 6.95
CA PRO A 260 10.00 -7.64 5.89
C PRO A 260 11.51 -7.45 5.68
N SER A 261 12.17 -8.48 5.19
CA SER A 261 13.61 -8.42 4.89
C SER A 261 13.85 -7.74 3.53
N GLY A 262 14.75 -6.75 3.50
CA GLY A 262 15.22 -6.13 2.25
C GLY A 262 15.30 -4.61 2.37
N ARG A 263 16.28 -3.99 1.69
CA ARG A 263 16.39 -2.53 1.64
C ARG A 263 15.44 -1.97 0.59
N ARG A 264 14.27 -1.51 1.02
CA ARG A 264 13.23 -0.97 0.13
C ARG A 264 12.21 -0.14 0.89
N PHE A 265 11.31 0.49 0.14
CA PHE A 265 10.08 1.07 0.68
C PHE A 265 9.04 -0.02 0.83
N GLU A 266 8.25 0.08 1.87
CA GLU A 266 7.19 -0.86 2.17
C GLU A 266 5.95 -0.11 2.62
N HIS A 267 4.81 -0.74 2.45
CA HIS A 267 3.53 -0.20 2.87
C HIS A 267 2.85 -1.17 3.82
N LEU A 268 2.43 -0.66 4.97
CA LEU A 268 1.51 -1.35 5.86
C LEU A 268 0.09 -0.90 5.48
N LEU A 269 -0.68 -1.78 4.89
CA LEU A 269 -2.08 -1.51 4.59
C LEU A 269 -2.94 -1.75 5.83
N LEU A 270 -3.72 -0.76 6.20
CA LEU A 270 -4.79 -0.83 7.17
C LEU A 270 -6.12 -0.87 6.43
N ASP A 271 -6.94 -1.85 6.74
CA ASP A 271 -8.28 -2.01 6.21
C ASP A 271 -9.29 -1.94 7.36
N ILE A 272 -10.28 -1.06 7.22
CA ILE A 272 -11.37 -0.91 8.16
C ILE A 272 -12.67 -1.24 7.47
N LEU A 273 -13.37 -2.21 8.05
CA LEU A 273 -14.70 -2.57 7.66
C LEU A 273 -15.68 -2.13 8.73
N SER A 274 -16.54 -1.18 8.37
CA SER A 274 -17.71 -0.80 9.18
C SER A 274 -18.87 -1.74 8.87
N ILE A 275 -19.47 -2.31 9.92
CA ILE A 275 -20.67 -3.15 9.81
C ILE A 275 -21.82 -2.41 9.11
N GLU A 276 -21.94 -1.10 9.33
CA GLU A 276 -22.99 -0.27 8.74
C GLU A 276 -22.88 -0.21 7.21
N SER A 277 -21.67 -0.25 6.65
CA SER A 277 -21.43 -0.24 5.20
C SER A 277 -21.99 -1.48 4.48
N LEU A 278 -22.26 -2.56 5.22
CA LEU A 278 -22.81 -3.80 4.70
C LEU A 278 -24.35 -3.80 4.68
N SER A 279 -24.99 -2.86 5.36
CA SER A 279 -26.46 -2.76 5.39
C SER A 279 -27.07 -2.11 4.14
N ASP A 280 -26.28 -1.35 3.37
CA ASP A 280 -26.74 -0.67 2.15
C ASP A 280 -26.71 -1.61 0.94
N THR A 281 -27.74 -1.58 0.08
CA THR A 281 -27.83 -2.36 -1.16
C THR A 281 -27.09 -1.74 -2.35
N VAL A 282 -26.62 -0.49 -2.26
CA VAL A 282 -26.18 0.29 -3.44
C VAL A 282 -24.72 0.07 -3.83
N GLY A 283 -23.80 -0.11 -2.87
CA GLY A 283 -22.40 -0.41 -3.18
C GLY A 283 -21.50 -0.54 -1.94
N TYR A 284 -20.41 -1.31 -2.07
CA TYR A 284 -19.42 -1.43 -1.00
C TYR A 284 -18.37 -0.31 -1.11
N SER A 285 -18.14 0.43 -0.02
CA SER A 285 -17.06 1.40 0.12
C SER A 285 -16.04 0.86 1.13
N ALA A 286 -14.83 0.57 0.66
CA ALA A 286 -13.73 0.18 1.52
C ALA A 286 -13.09 1.42 2.13
N THR A 287 -12.82 1.40 3.44
CA THR A 287 -11.94 2.39 4.06
C THR A 287 -10.59 1.74 4.29
N SER A 288 -9.61 2.05 3.45
CA SER A 288 -8.27 1.49 3.57
C SER A 288 -7.18 2.56 3.44
N ARG A 289 -6.01 2.30 4.03
CA ARG A 289 -4.86 3.21 4.00
C ARG A 289 -3.55 2.45 4.02
N GLY A 290 -2.61 2.76 3.13
CA GLY A 290 -1.24 2.24 3.18
C GLY A 290 -0.31 3.24 3.87
N ALA A 291 0.26 2.89 5.01
CA ALA A 291 1.32 3.68 5.65
C ALA A 291 2.68 3.29 5.07
N ILE A 292 3.38 4.25 4.46
CA ILE A 292 4.69 4.02 3.86
C ILE A 292 5.81 4.13 4.90
N PHE A 293 6.79 3.23 4.82
CA PHE A 293 8.01 3.26 5.64
C PHE A 293 9.21 2.75 4.86
N ARG A 294 10.41 3.10 5.34
CA ARG A 294 11.69 2.58 4.82
C ARG A 294 12.12 1.39 5.66
N VAL A 295 12.60 0.35 4.99
CA VAL A 295 13.34 -0.74 5.63
C VAL A 295 14.80 -0.56 5.28
N ASP A 296 15.65 -0.37 6.29
CA ASP A 296 17.10 -0.30 6.10
C ASP A 296 17.82 -1.11 7.20
N ARG A 297 19.00 -1.66 6.87
CA ARG A 297 19.92 -2.20 7.86
C ARG A 297 20.83 -1.06 8.30
N ASN A 298 20.72 -0.65 9.56
CA ASN A 298 21.81 0.03 10.26
C ASN A 298 23.07 -0.83 10.30
#